data_AF-A0A5C6XTM8-F1
#
_entry.id   AF-A0A5C6XTM8-F1
#
_cell.length_a   1.000
_cell.length_b   1.000
_cell.length_c   1.000
_cell.angle_alpha   90.00
_cell.angle_beta   90.00
_cell.angle_gamma   90.00
#
_symmetry.space_group_name_H-M   'P 1'
#
loop_
_entity.id
_entity.type
_entity.pdbx_description
1 polymer ?
#
loop_
_entity_poly.entity_id
_entity_poly.type
_entity_poly.pdbx_seq_one_letter_code
_entity_poly.pdbx_strand_id
1 'polypeptide(L)'
;MSRGVVVGCVWVLLSGCAAGSGGMASEAPVESSQQEVRDEGESEAAASEATAAEAPQEETFEVPGFGEVTDAEYAALVEQGRSARVQATLAELEAELKAHAEGEVPPRLGDGEGADDVAERLAYLREIDGFWRAAFSVLSGDWEAEEMLALEHELASRGAARDRETSGELRAYLENNPWPSITRVGEQASADAWRIVQHADYAPEFQAAVLERLKGQVEEGHVAAHHVAMLEDRVAMHRGEAQRYGTQGQCGPSGWEPFEVEAPEELDARRAAVGLEPMDEYKLRFESMCSPSAPGQR
;
A
#
# COMPACT_ATOMS: atom_id res chain seq x y z
N MET A 1 15.01 10.39 16.91
CA MET A 1 15.05 10.81 15.50
C MET A 1 14.76 9.57 14.68
N SER A 2 13.49 9.30 14.41
CA SER A 2 13.08 8.11 13.66
C SER A 2 13.57 8.24 12.23
N ARG A 3 14.41 7.30 11.82
CA ARG A 3 14.87 7.15 10.44
C ARG A 3 13.66 6.72 9.61
N GLY A 4 13.18 7.62 8.77
CA GLY A 4 12.27 7.28 7.68
C GLY A 4 13.03 6.39 6.73
N VAL A 5 12.59 5.13 6.65
CA VAL A 5 13.02 4.18 5.64
C VAL A 5 12.49 4.70 4.31
N VAL A 6 13.36 5.33 3.52
CA VAL A 6 13.11 5.55 2.09
C VAL A 6 13.49 4.24 1.43
N VAL A 7 12.59 3.25 1.45
CA VAL A 7 12.71 2.10 0.54
C VAL A 7 12.22 2.60 -0.81
N GLY A 8 13.19 3.07 -1.60
CA GLY A 8 13.05 3.33 -3.02
C GLY A 8 12.89 2.03 -3.77
N CYS A 9 11.66 1.56 -3.87
CA CYS A 9 11.14 0.75 -4.95
C CYS A 9 9.66 1.07 -5.00
N VAL A 10 9.16 1.51 -6.15
CA VAL A 10 7.74 1.73 -6.38
C VAL A 10 7.04 0.39 -6.18
N TRP A 11 6.56 0.14 -4.96
CA TRP A 11 5.65 -0.95 -4.66
C TRP A 11 4.38 -0.65 -5.45
N VAL A 12 4.17 -1.38 -6.55
CA VAL A 12 2.97 -1.27 -7.37
C VAL A 12 1.82 -1.88 -6.57
N LEU A 13 1.13 -1.05 -5.79
CA LEU A 13 0.00 -1.44 -4.96
C LEU A 13 -1.30 -1.12 -5.68
N LEU A 14 -1.88 -2.13 -6.31
CA LEU A 14 -3.22 -2.04 -6.90
C LEU A 14 -4.05 -3.29 -6.56
N SER A 15 -4.75 -3.24 -5.44
CA SER A 15 -5.88 -4.13 -5.18
C SER A 15 -7.14 -3.58 -5.85
N GLY A 16 -7.35 -3.95 -7.12
CA GLY A 16 -8.62 -3.90 -7.86
C GLY A 16 -9.58 -5.06 -7.51
N CYS A 17 -10.86 -4.85 -7.79
CA CYS A 17 -12.04 -5.57 -7.31
C CYS A 17 -12.20 -7.03 -7.80
N ALA A 18 -12.69 -7.91 -6.93
CA ALA A 18 -13.57 -9.03 -7.28
C ALA A 18 -14.51 -9.35 -6.09
N ALA A 19 -15.82 -9.14 -6.29
CA ALA A 19 -16.86 -9.50 -5.33
C ALA A 19 -17.43 -10.89 -5.70
N GLY A 20 -17.43 -11.81 -4.74
CA GLY A 20 -18.06 -13.13 -4.86
C GLY A 20 -18.68 -13.55 -3.54
N SER A 21 -20.01 -13.68 -3.51
CA SER A 21 -20.81 -13.98 -2.32
C SER A 21 -20.96 -15.49 -2.09
N GLY A 22 -20.80 -15.95 -0.84
CA GLY A 22 -21.01 -17.35 -0.44
C GLY A 22 -21.05 -17.52 1.08
N GLY A 23 -22.14 -18.06 1.62
CA GLY A 23 -22.49 -18.00 3.04
C GLY A 23 -21.89 -19.07 3.97
N MET A 24 -21.79 -18.65 5.24
CA MET A 24 -22.17 -19.34 6.49
C MET A 24 -21.34 -20.52 7.07
N ALA A 25 -20.74 -20.25 8.26
CA ALA A 25 -21.09 -20.79 9.59
C ALA A 25 -20.04 -21.58 10.42
N SER A 26 -19.82 -21.07 11.64
CA SER A 26 -19.72 -21.76 12.96
C SER A 26 -18.34 -22.06 13.62
N GLU A 27 -18.01 -21.19 14.59
CA GLU A 27 -17.70 -21.40 16.03
C GLU A 27 -16.55 -22.33 16.55
N ALA A 28 -15.57 -21.64 17.19
CA ALA A 28 -15.01 -21.84 18.55
C ALA A 28 -13.99 -22.99 18.86
N PRO A 29 -13.21 -22.92 19.97
CA PRO A 29 -12.58 -21.77 20.63
C PRO A 29 -11.08 -21.99 21.00
N VAL A 30 -10.51 -20.88 21.48
CA VAL A 30 -9.18 -20.61 22.06
C VAL A 30 -8.80 -21.51 23.24
N GLU A 31 -7.52 -21.86 23.37
CA GLU A 31 -6.90 -22.04 24.69
C GLU A 31 -5.47 -21.46 24.72
N SER A 32 -5.27 -20.56 25.68
CA SER A 32 -4.01 -19.91 26.01
C SER A 32 -3.27 -20.72 27.06
N SER A 33 -1.94 -20.71 27.00
CA SER A 33 -1.13 -21.03 28.17
C SER A 33 0.09 -20.14 28.19
N GLN A 34 0.00 -19.10 29.03
CA GLN A 34 1.13 -18.36 29.55
C GLN A 34 1.97 -19.30 30.44
N GLN A 35 3.29 -19.19 30.35
CA GLN A 35 4.12 -19.49 31.51
C GLN A 35 5.23 -18.46 31.64
N GLU A 36 5.26 -17.89 32.82
CA GLU A 36 6.03 -16.74 33.25
C GLU A 36 7.15 -17.21 34.18
N VAL A 37 8.19 -16.36 34.31
CA VAL A 37 9.16 -16.24 35.40
C VAL A 37 10.36 -17.21 35.43
N ARG A 38 11.56 -16.65 35.17
CA ARG A 38 12.56 -16.41 36.25
C ARG A 38 13.71 -15.50 35.81
N ASP A 39 13.79 -14.40 36.53
CA ASP A 39 14.94 -13.53 36.81
C ASP A 39 16.02 -14.31 37.57
N GLU A 40 17.31 -14.14 37.23
CA GLU A 40 18.43 -13.87 38.16
C GLU A 40 19.61 -13.33 37.33
N GLY A 41 20.10 -12.15 37.70
CA GLY A 41 21.20 -11.46 37.02
C GLY A 41 22.59 -11.91 37.47
N GLU A 42 23.60 -11.48 36.71
CA GLU A 42 24.95 -11.26 37.21
C GLU A 42 25.67 -10.28 36.26
N SER A 43 26.20 -9.20 36.82
CA SER A 43 26.95 -8.17 36.11
C SER A 43 28.42 -8.57 36.05
N GLU A 44 28.96 -8.75 34.86
CA GLU A 44 30.41 -8.72 34.65
C GLU A 44 30.77 -7.59 33.68
N ALA A 45 31.53 -6.64 34.21
CA ALA A 45 32.14 -5.57 33.45
C ALA A 45 33.31 -6.13 32.63
N ALA A 46 33.07 -6.44 31.36
CA ALA A 46 34.12 -6.70 30.38
C ALA A 46 34.44 -5.40 29.62
N ALA A 47 35.71 -4.99 29.69
CA ALA A 47 36.25 -3.89 28.91
C ALA A 47 36.16 -4.24 27.41
N SER A 48 35.27 -3.54 26.69
CA SER A 48 35.18 -3.61 25.24
C SER A 48 36.33 -2.83 24.62
N GLU A 49 37.22 -3.54 23.92
CA GLU A 49 38.08 -2.92 22.92
C GLU A 49 37.20 -2.15 21.93
N ALA A 50 37.53 -0.88 21.69
CA ALA A 50 36.86 -0.08 20.69
C ALA A 50 37.26 -0.62 19.31
N THR A 51 36.40 -1.44 18.72
CA THR A 51 36.46 -1.75 17.29
C THR A 51 36.38 -0.43 16.54
N ALA A 52 37.38 -0.16 15.68
CA ALA A 52 37.33 0.96 14.77
C ALA A 52 36.00 0.89 14.02
N ALA A 53 35.17 1.93 14.18
CA ALA A 53 33.89 2.02 13.48
C ALA A 53 34.19 1.94 11.99
N GLU A 54 33.74 0.86 11.35
CA GLU A 54 33.69 0.74 9.91
C GLU A 54 32.96 1.98 9.39
N ALA A 55 33.55 2.68 8.42
CA ALA A 55 32.87 3.82 7.81
C ALA A 55 31.48 3.34 7.35
N PRO A 56 30.41 4.11 7.56
CA PRO A 56 29.09 3.68 7.14
C PRO A 56 29.15 3.35 5.65
N GLN A 57 28.97 2.07 5.32
CA GLN A 57 28.82 1.65 3.94
C GLN A 57 27.56 2.34 3.41
N GLU A 58 27.69 3.05 2.31
CA GLU A 58 26.55 3.70 1.68
C GLU A 58 25.64 2.60 1.15
N GLU A 59 24.41 2.52 1.68
CA GLU A 59 23.44 1.49 1.28
C GLU A 59 23.07 1.71 -0.19
N THR A 60 23.08 0.62 -0.97
CA THR A 60 22.72 0.61 -2.39
C THR A 60 21.44 -0.19 -2.60
N PHE A 61 20.72 0.12 -3.67
CA PHE A 61 19.52 -0.61 -4.09
C PHE A 61 19.47 -0.75 -5.62
N GLU A 62 18.80 -1.80 -6.10
CA GLU A 62 18.67 -2.07 -7.53
C GLU A 62 17.58 -1.19 -8.15
N VAL A 63 17.94 -0.48 -9.22
CA VAL A 63 17.02 0.30 -10.04
C VAL A 63 16.94 -0.35 -11.43
N PRO A 64 15.74 -0.76 -11.88
CA PRO A 64 15.57 -1.34 -13.22
C PRO A 64 16.16 -0.46 -14.32
N GLY A 65 17.05 -1.04 -15.14
CA GLY A 65 17.73 -0.32 -16.22
C GLY A 65 18.99 0.47 -15.82
N PHE A 66 19.24 0.67 -14.52
CA PHE A 66 20.38 1.44 -14.01
C PHE A 66 21.31 0.63 -13.09
N GLY A 67 20.87 -0.52 -12.59
CA GLY A 67 21.66 -1.40 -11.71
C GLY A 67 21.63 -0.94 -10.25
N GLU A 68 22.62 -1.37 -9.46
CA GLU A 68 22.75 -0.92 -8.07
C GLU A 68 23.21 0.54 -8.03
N VAL A 69 22.46 1.38 -7.30
CA VAL A 69 22.75 2.80 -7.13
C VAL A 69 22.65 3.21 -5.66
N THR A 70 23.34 4.28 -5.27
CA THR A 70 23.10 4.97 -4.00
C THR A 70 21.91 5.93 -4.10
N ASP A 71 21.43 6.42 -2.95
CA ASP A 71 20.42 7.50 -2.90
C ASP A 71 20.84 8.75 -3.71
N ALA A 72 22.12 9.11 -3.65
CA ALA A 72 22.65 10.28 -4.33
C ALA A 72 22.70 10.07 -5.86
N GLU A 73 23.07 8.86 -6.29
CA GLU A 73 23.07 8.48 -7.70
C GLU A 73 21.64 8.41 -8.26
N TYR A 74 20.70 7.82 -7.52
CA TYR A 74 19.28 7.82 -7.86
C TYR A 74 18.74 9.24 -8.03
N ALA A 75 19.02 10.14 -7.09
CA ALA A 75 18.58 11.53 -7.17
C ALA A 75 19.15 12.26 -8.40
N ALA A 76 20.42 11.97 -8.76
CA ALA A 76 21.03 12.53 -9.96
C ALA A 76 20.40 12.01 -11.25
N LEU A 77 20.07 10.71 -11.32
CA LEU A 77 19.38 10.10 -12.46
C LEU A 77 17.97 10.67 -12.64
N VAL A 78 17.21 10.82 -11.55
CA VAL A 78 15.90 11.48 -11.58
C VAL A 78 16.02 12.92 -12.07
N GLU A 79 17.00 13.69 -11.58
CA GLU A 79 17.21 15.07 -12.04
C GLU A 79 17.57 15.14 -13.52
N GLN A 80 18.42 14.23 -14.01
CA GLN A 80 18.76 14.11 -15.43
C GLN A 80 17.52 13.82 -16.29
N GLY A 81 16.59 13.02 -15.77
CA GLY A 81 15.35 12.64 -16.44
C GLY A 81 14.27 13.72 -16.47
N ARG A 82 14.40 14.82 -15.71
CA ARG A 82 13.43 15.94 -15.66
C ARG A 82 13.48 16.82 -16.92
N SER A 83 13.28 16.20 -18.08
CA SER A 83 13.28 16.85 -19.38
C SER A 83 12.08 17.81 -19.54
N ALA A 84 12.12 18.67 -20.57
CA ALA A 84 10.99 19.53 -20.91
C ALA A 84 9.72 18.72 -21.25
N ARG A 85 9.87 17.51 -21.80
CA ARG A 85 8.75 16.60 -22.10
C ARG A 85 8.12 16.08 -20.81
N VAL A 86 8.94 15.59 -19.87
CA VAL A 86 8.46 15.14 -18.55
C VAL A 86 7.72 16.26 -17.82
N GLN A 87 8.30 17.46 -17.79
CA GLN A 87 7.67 18.62 -17.15
C GLN A 87 6.33 19.01 -17.81
N ALA A 88 6.24 18.96 -19.14
CA ALA A 88 5.00 19.22 -19.86
C ALA A 88 3.92 18.18 -19.53
N THR A 89 4.27 16.90 -19.51
CA THR A 89 3.35 15.81 -19.15
C THR A 89 2.85 15.94 -17.72
N LEU A 90 3.72 16.27 -16.76
CA LEU A 90 3.30 16.49 -15.37
C LEU A 90 2.36 17.71 -15.26
N ALA A 91 2.64 18.78 -15.99
CA ALA A 91 1.77 19.97 -16.01
C ALA A 91 0.38 19.67 -16.62
N GLU A 92 0.30 18.82 -17.65
CA GLU A 92 -0.96 18.35 -18.22
C GLU A 92 -1.77 17.53 -17.20
N LEU A 93 -1.13 16.57 -16.52
CA LEU A 93 -1.76 15.78 -15.46
C LEU A 93 -2.24 16.64 -14.28
N GLU A 94 -1.46 17.64 -13.87
CA GLU A 94 -1.85 18.59 -12.83
C GLU A 94 -3.06 19.43 -13.26
N ALA A 95 -3.12 19.84 -14.53
CA ALA A 95 -4.27 20.56 -15.08
C ALA A 95 -5.52 19.68 -15.16
N GLU A 96 -5.39 18.40 -15.52
CA GLU A 96 -6.49 17.43 -15.52
C GLU A 96 -7.03 17.19 -14.11
N LEU A 97 -6.15 16.93 -13.13
CA LEU A 97 -6.56 16.77 -11.73
C LEU A 97 -7.27 18.02 -11.21
N LYS A 98 -6.77 19.21 -11.57
CA LYS A 98 -7.40 20.47 -11.18
C LYS A 98 -8.79 20.62 -11.83
N ALA A 99 -8.93 20.35 -13.12
CA ALA A 99 -10.21 20.42 -13.81
C ALA A 99 -11.23 19.43 -13.21
N HIS A 100 -10.76 18.25 -12.78
CA HIS A 100 -11.58 17.30 -12.05
C HIS A 100 -12.06 17.83 -10.69
N ALA A 101 -11.19 18.56 -9.99
CA ALA A 101 -11.50 19.17 -8.69
C ALA A 101 -12.33 20.46 -8.77
N GLU A 102 -12.54 21.06 -9.96
CA GLU A 102 -13.36 22.27 -10.16
C GLU A 102 -14.89 21.98 -10.15
N GLY A 103 -15.28 20.71 -9.98
CA GLY A 103 -16.65 20.32 -9.67
C GLY A 103 -17.09 20.70 -8.24
N GLU A 104 -18.28 20.23 -7.85
CA GLU A 104 -18.76 20.38 -6.48
C GLU A 104 -17.95 19.47 -5.54
N VAL A 105 -17.02 20.06 -4.78
CA VAL A 105 -16.21 19.34 -3.79
C VAL A 105 -17.09 19.00 -2.58
N PRO A 106 -17.31 17.72 -2.25
CA PRO A 106 -18.12 17.35 -1.10
C PRO A 106 -17.51 17.85 0.22
N PRO A 107 -18.34 18.11 1.26
CA PRO A 107 -17.86 18.46 2.60
C PRO A 107 -16.82 17.48 3.12
N ARG A 108 -15.91 17.94 3.98
CA ARG A 108 -14.91 17.04 4.58
C ARG A 108 -15.60 15.99 5.44
N LEU A 109 -14.91 14.87 5.65
CA LEU A 109 -15.42 13.82 6.54
C LEU A 109 -15.71 14.38 7.94
N GLY A 110 -16.98 14.33 8.33
CA GLY A 110 -17.46 14.84 9.62
C GLY A 110 -18.06 16.25 9.60
N ASP A 111 -17.91 17.00 8.50
CA ASP A 111 -18.51 18.34 8.33
C ASP A 111 -19.94 18.28 7.74
N GLY A 112 -20.31 17.14 7.14
CA GLY A 112 -21.64 16.89 6.58
C GLY A 112 -22.69 16.44 7.61
N GLU A 113 -23.94 16.32 7.17
CA GLU A 113 -25.11 16.01 8.00
C GLU A 113 -25.48 14.51 8.02
N GLY A 114 -24.86 13.67 7.18
CA GLY A 114 -25.32 12.29 6.99
C GLY A 114 -24.31 11.26 6.49
N ALA A 115 -24.79 10.03 6.32
CA ALA A 115 -24.00 8.93 5.75
C ALA A 115 -23.73 9.13 4.25
N ASP A 116 -24.64 9.80 3.54
CA ASP A 116 -24.50 10.13 2.12
C ASP A 116 -23.32 11.08 1.90
N ASP A 117 -23.20 12.16 2.70
CA ASP A 117 -22.05 13.07 2.63
C ASP A 117 -20.71 12.36 2.90
N VAL A 118 -20.72 11.41 3.84
CA VAL A 118 -19.54 10.57 4.12
C VAL A 118 -19.21 9.71 2.91
N ALA A 119 -20.21 9.08 2.29
CA ALA A 119 -20.01 8.25 1.10
C ALA A 119 -19.51 9.06 -0.10
N GLU A 120 -20.09 10.22 -0.36
CA GLU A 120 -19.67 11.15 -1.42
C GLU A 120 -18.25 11.65 -1.20
N ARG A 121 -17.91 12.03 0.04
CA ARG A 121 -16.55 12.45 0.37
C ARG A 121 -15.55 11.31 0.23
N LEU A 122 -15.87 10.08 0.66
CA LEU A 122 -14.99 8.93 0.48
C LEU A 122 -14.76 8.60 -1.00
N ALA A 123 -15.79 8.70 -1.83
CA ALA A 123 -15.66 8.54 -3.27
C ALA A 123 -14.73 9.60 -3.88
N TYR A 124 -14.90 10.86 -3.48
CA TYR A 124 -14.01 11.97 -3.88
C TYR A 124 -12.56 11.71 -3.44
N LEU A 125 -12.34 11.32 -2.18
CA LEU A 125 -11.00 11.02 -1.64
C LEU A 125 -10.34 9.86 -2.39
N ARG A 126 -11.08 8.78 -2.70
CA ARG A 126 -10.56 7.64 -3.46
C ARG A 126 -10.18 8.02 -4.88
N GLU A 127 -10.92 8.91 -5.51
CA GLU A 127 -10.64 9.35 -6.88
C GLU A 127 -9.35 10.16 -6.95
N ILE A 128 -9.17 11.14 -6.06
CA ILE A 128 -7.94 11.93 -6.01
C ILE A 128 -6.73 11.08 -5.59
N ASP A 129 -6.92 10.12 -4.69
CA ASP A 129 -5.92 9.13 -4.26
C ASP A 129 -5.47 8.22 -5.42
N GLY A 130 -6.42 7.76 -6.22
CA GLY A 130 -6.15 6.89 -7.36
C GLY A 130 -5.53 7.60 -8.57
N PHE A 131 -5.69 8.92 -8.69
CA PHE A 131 -5.32 9.67 -9.89
C PHE A 131 -3.86 9.48 -10.32
N TRP A 132 -2.90 9.76 -9.42
CA TRP A 132 -1.47 9.68 -9.74
C TRP A 132 -0.99 8.25 -10.02
N ARG A 133 -1.65 7.25 -9.40
CA ARG A 133 -1.38 5.83 -9.68
C ARG A 133 -1.90 5.41 -11.05
N ALA A 134 -3.10 5.88 -11.41
CA ALA A 134 -3.72 5.59 -12.70
C ALA A 134 -2.96 6.26 -13.85
N ALA A 135 -2.35 7.43 -13.60
CA ALA A 135 -1.54 8.15 -14.58
C ALA A 135 -0.41 7.27 -15.15
N PHE A 136 0.23 6.44 -14.31
CA PHE A 136 1.29 5.54 -14.77
C PHE A 136 0.81 4.58 -15.87
N SER A 137 -0.38 3.98 -15.69
CA SER A 137 -0.93 2.99 -16.64
C SER A 137 -1.33 3.58 -17.99
N VAL A 138 -1.44 4.90 -18.11
CA VAL A 138 -1.80 5.60 -19.36
C VAL A 138 -0.62 6.32 -19.99
N LEU A 139 0.53 6.39 -19.32
CA LEU A 139 1.76 6.86 -19.93
C LEU A 139 2.09 5.93 -21.12
N SER A 140 2.20 6.54 -22.29
CA SER A 140 2.53 5.84 -23.52
C SER A 140 3.57 6.62 -24.30
N GLY A 141 4.27 5.91 -25.18
CA GLY A 141 5.30 6.47 -26.05
C GLY A 141 6.71 6.03 -25.68
N ASP A 142 7.64 6.38 -26.56
CA ASP A 142 9.05 6.01 -26.44
C ASP A 142 9.72 7.04 -25.54
N TRP A 143 9.87 6.69 -24.27
CA TRP A 143 10.52 7.50 -23.26
C TRP A 143 11.95 7.01 -23.08
N GLU A 144 12.89 7.94 -22.89
CA GLU A 144 14.24 7.57 -22.47
C GLU A 144 14.20 7.00 -21.06
N ALA A 145 15.17 6.14 -20.71
CA ALA A 145 15.18 5.45 -19.42
C ALA A 145 15.17 6.43 -18.23
N GLU A 146 15.95 7.52 -18.32
CA GLU A 146 15.99 8.56 -17.30
C GLU A 146 14.66 9.32 -17.22
N GLU A 147 14.01 9.60 -18.36
CA GLU A 147 12.69 10.25 -18.38
C GLU A 147 11.63 9.38 -17.71
N MET A 148 11.63 8.06 -17.96
CA MET A 148 10.73 7.12 -17.28
C MET A 148 10.99 7.07 -15.79
N LEU A 149 12.26 6.98 -15.38
CA LEU A 149 12.63 7.00 -13.96
C LEU A 149 12.15 8.29 -13.27
N ALA A 150 12.31 9.44 -13.93
CA ALA A 150 11.82 10.70 -13.42
C ALA A 150 10.29 10.74 -13.33
N LEU A 151 9.56 10.26 -14.35
CA LEU A 151 8.10 10.17 -14.31
C LEU A 151 7.62 9.26 -13.17
N GLU A 152 8.17 8.06 -13.05
CA GLU A 152 7.85 7.13 -11.97
C GLU A 152 8.06 7.75 -10.60
N HIS A 153 9.20 8.40 -10.40
CA HIS A 153 9.51 9.11 -9.16
C HIS A 153 8.51 10.24 -8.86
N GLU A 154 8.22 11.09 -9.85
CA GLU A 154 7.34 12.25 -9.69
C GLU A 154 5.87 11.86 -9.46
N LEU A 155 5.41 10.80 -10.13
CA LEU A 155 4.06 10.23 -9.94
C LEU A 155 3.95 9.57 -8.56
N ALA A 156 4.93 8.74 -8.18
CA ALA A 156 4.95 8.08 -6.87
C ALA A 156 5.01 9.11 -5.71
N SER A 157 5.83 10.14 -5.84
CA SER A 157 5.96 11.22 -4.85
C SER A 157 4.65 12.00 -4.67
N ARG A 158 3.97 12.34 -5.78
CA ARG A 158 2.65 13.00 -5.75
C ARG A 158 1.56 12.10 -5.19
N GLY A 159 1.58 10.81 -5.55
CA GLY A 159 0.71 9.79 -4.96
C GLY A 159 0.88 9.70 -3.45
N ALA A 160 2.11 9.56 -2.96
CA ALA A 160 2.41 9.49 -1.53
C ALA A 160 2.01 10.79 -0.77
N ALA A 161 2.19 11.96 -1.39
CA ALA A 161 1.71 13.21 -0.82
C ALA A 161 0.17 13.22 -0.71
N ARG A 162 -0.52 12.69 -1.72
CA ARG A 162 -1.98 12.57 -1.72
C ARG A 162 -2.47 11.57 -0.67
N ASP A 163 -1.83 10.42 -0.53
CA ASP A 163 -2.16 9.42 0.49
C ASP A 163 -2.11 10.02 1.90
N ARG A 164 -1.12 10.89 2.17
CA ARG A 164 -1.00 11.59 3.45
C ARG A 164 -2.16 12.54 3.71
N GLU A 165 -2.65 13.22 2.68
CA GLU A 165 -3.79 14.13 2.79
C GLU A 165 -5.10 13.34 3.02
N THR A 166 -5.36 12.33 2.19
CA THR A 166 -6.61 11.55 2.23
C THR A 166 -6.72 10.72 3.51
N SER A 167 -5.65 10.01 3.88
CA SER A 167 -5.64 9.23 5.12
C SER A 167 -5.53 10.10 6.37
N GLY A 168 -4.96 11.30 6.28
CA GLY A 168 -5.01 12.31 7.34
C GLY A 168 -6.44 12.74 7.68
N GLU A 169 -7.27 12.99 6.65
CA GLU A 169 -8.67 13.31 6.84
C GLU A 169 -9.47 12.13 7.41
N LEU A 170 -9.30 10.93 6.86
CA LEU A 170 -9.96 9.73 7.40
C LEU A 170 -9.54 9.45 8.85
N ARG A 171 -8.25 9.63 9.19
CA ARG A 171 -7.77 9.47 10.56
C ARG A 171 -8.47 10.43 11.51
N ALA A 172 -8.55 11.72 11.16
CA ALA A 172 -9.24 12.72 11.96
C ALA A 172 -10.73 12.38 12.14
N TYR A 173 -11.39 11.90 11.08
CA TYR A 173 -12.77 11.42 11.15
C TYR A 173 -12.93 10.29 12.18
N LEU A 174 -12.04 9.30 12.14
CA LEU A 174 -12.08 8.09 12.99
C LEU A 174 -11.76 8.34 14.48
N GLU A 175 -11.30 9.54 14.85
CA GLU A 175 -11.10 9.94 16.25
C GLU A 175 -12.43 10.06 17.00
N ASN A 176 -13.47 10.57 16.34
CA ASN A 176 -14.76 10.85 16.95
C ASN A 176 -15.92 10.07 16.32
N ASN A 177 -15.64 9.27 15.29
CA ASN A 177 -16.65 8.51 14.55
C ASN A 177 -16.29 7.02 14.48
N PRO A 178 -17.29 6.13 14.41
CA PRO A 178 -17.07 4.72 14.08
C PRO A 178 -16.53 4.57 12.66
N TRP A 179 -16.07 3.37 12.32
CA TRP A 179 -15.73 3.04 10.95
C TRP A 179 -16.93 3.30 10.02
N PRO A 180 -16.73 3.89 8.81
CA PRO A 180 -17.78 3.97 7.80
C PRO A 180 -18.10 2.56 7.26
N SER A 181 -18.91 1.81 8.00
CA SER A 181 -19.27 0.42 7.70
C SER A 181 -20.19 0.30 6.49
N ILE A 182 -20.21 -0.90 5.90
CA ILE A 182 -21.12 -1.27 4.81
C ILE A 182 -22.59 -0.97 5.18
N THR A 183 -23.00 -1.28 6.40
CA THR A 183 -24.37 -1.03 6.89
C THR A 183 -24.72 0.43 7.06
N ARG A 184 -23.72 1.32 7.19
CA ARG A 184 -23.93 2.76 7.38
C ARG A 184 -23.83 3.54 6.08
N VAL A 185 -22.79 3.29 5.29
CA VAL A 185 -22.44 4.10 4.09
C VAL A 185 -22.54 3.31 2.77
N GLY A 186 -22.88 2.03 2.84
CA GLY A 186 -22.87 1.14 1.69
C GLY A 186 -21.50 0.50 1.41
N GLU A 187 -21.52 -0.54 0.58
CA GLU A 187 -20.35 -1.37 0.28
C GLU A 187 -19.21 -0.58 -0.37
N GLN A 188 -19.53 0.22 -1.40
CA GLN A 188 -18.54 0.99 -2.14
C GLN A 188 -17.83 2.03 -1.27
N ALA A 189 -18.57 2.79 -0.46
CA ALA A 189 -17.96 3.81 0.40
C ALA A 189 -17.09 3.17 1.51
N SER A 190 -17.54 2.05 2.08
CA SER A 190 -16.72 1.32 3.06
C SER A 190 -15.43 0.77 2.43
N ALA A 191 -15.50 0.29 1.19
CA ALA A 191 -14.34 -0.12 0.41
C ALA A 191 -13.40 1.06 0.10
N ASP A 192 -13.95 2.23 -0.24
CA ASP A 192 -13.18 3.45 -0.50
C ASP A 192 -12.44 3.92 0.76
N ALA A 193 -13.07 3.88 1.94
CA ALA A 193 -12.40 4.13 3.21
C ALA A 193 -11.28 3.13 3.50
N TRP A 194 -11.52 1.84 3.27
CA TRP A 194 -10.50 0.81 3.43
C TRP A 194 -9.30 1.05 2.51
N ARG A 195 -9.53 1.41 1.24
CA ARG A 195 -8.47 1.67 0.28
C ARG A 195 -7.56 2.83 0.71
N ILE A 196 -8.12 3.89 1.27
CA ILE A 196 -7.34 5.02 1.82
C ILE A 196 -6.40 4.54 2.94
N VAL A 197 -6.85 3.62 3.80
CA VAL A 197 -6.00 3.02 4.84
C VAL A 197 -4.94 2.11 4.22
N GLN A 198 -5.34 1.30 3.24
CA GLN A 198 -4.46 0.35 2.54
C GLN A 198 -3.25 1.04 1.90
N HIS A 199 -3.39 2.30 1.47
CA HIS A 199 -2.34 3.11 0.84
C HIS A 199 -1.54 3.98 1.81
N ALA A 200 -1.90 4.02 3.10
CA ALA A 200 -1.22 4.84 4.11
C ALA A 200 0.12 4.21 4.60
N ASP A 201 0.98 3.76 3.69
CA ASP A 201 2.22 3.02 3.99
C ASP A 201 3.25 3.81 4.78
N TYR A 202 3.15 5.14 4.76
CA TYR A 202 3.95 6.01 5.59
C TYR A 202 3.57 5.96 7.08
N ALA A 203 2.45 5.31 7.43
CA ALA A 203 1.89 5.24 8.78
C ALA A 203 1.44 3.81 9.13
N PRO A 204 2.38 2.86 9.25
CA PRO A 204 2.07 1.46 9.53
C PRO A 204 1.32 1.26 10.85
N GLU A 205 1.53 2.11 11.85
CA GLU A 205 0.78 2.07 13.12
C GLU A 205 -0.70 2.42 12.93
N PHE A 206 -1.01 3.32 11.99
CA PHE A 206 -2.40 3.63 11.66
C PHE A 206 -3.07 2.48 10.93
N GLN A 207 -2.37 1.82 9.99
CA GLN A 207 -2.86 0.61 9.33
C GLN A 207 -3.14 -0.50 10.36
N ALA A 208 -2.22 -0.74 11.30
CA ALA A 208 -2.40 -1.73 12.36
C ALA A 208 -3.57 -1.38 13.30
N ALA A 209 -3.72 -0.11 13.70
CA ALA A 209 -4.82 0.31 14.55
C ALA A 209 -6.19 0.15 13.87
N VAL A 210 -6.28 0.44 12.57
CA VAL A 210 -7.50 0.20 11.79
C VAL A 210 -7.75 -1.29 11.61
N LEU A 211 -6.72 -2.09 11.34
CA LEU A 211 -6.85 -3.55 11.23
C LEU A 211 -7.51 -4.14 12.49
N GLU A 212 -7.02 -3.81 13.68
CA GLU A 212 -7.62 -4.27 14.94
C GLU A 212 -9.08 -3.81 15.11
N ARG A 213 -9.41 -2.58 14.66
CA ARG A 213 -10.80 -2.08 14.66
C ARG A 213 -11.70 -2.90 13.72
N LEU A 214 -11.17 -3.39 12.59
CA LEU A 214 -11.95 -4.06 11.54
C LEU A 214 -12.12 -5.57 11.77
N LYS A 215 -11.21 -6.25 12.48
CA LYS A 215 -11.26 -7.71 12.71
C LYS A 215 -12.62 -8.20 13.23
N GLY A 216 -13.19 -7.50 14.22
CA GLY A 216 -14.50 -7.86 14.81
C GLY A 216 -15.72 -7.46 13.97
N GLN A 217 -15.52 -6.75 12.86
CA GLN A 217 -16.61 -6.20 12.04
C GLN A 217 -16.96 -7.08 10.83
N VAL A 218 -16.13 -8.09 10.53
CA VAL A 218 -16.34 -9.00 9.39
C VAL A 218 -17.58 -9.86 9.60
N GLU A 219 -17.72 -10.47 10.78
CA GLU A 219 -18.83 -11.37 11.11
C GLU A 219 -20.19 -10.66 11.08
N GLU A 220 -20.21 -9.38 11.42
CA GLU A 220 -21.39 -8.50 11.38
C GLU A 220 -21.70 -7.98 9.97
N GLY A 221 -20.86 -8.27 8.97
CA GLY A 221 -21.02 -7.76 7.60
C GLY A 221 -20.76 -6.25 7.48
N HIS A 222 -20.05 -5.66 8.44
CA HIS A 222 -19.72 -4.24 8.47
C HIS A 222 -18.51 -3.88 7.60
N VAL A 223 -17.67 -4.88 7.27
CA VAL A 223 -16.54 -4.77 6.34
C VAL A 223 -16.37 -6.10 5.59
N ALA A 224 -15.90 -6.06 4.34
CA ALA A 224 -15.65 -7.27 3.57
C ALA A 224 -14.41 -8.02 4.10
N ALA A 225 -14.48 -9.35 4.19
CA ALA A 225 -13.40 -10.18 4.72
C ALA A 225 -12.08 -10.02 3.93
N HIS A 226 -12.15 -9.97 2.60
CA HIS A 226 -10.98 -9.78 1.75
C HIS A 226 -10.25 -8.44 2.00
N HIS A 227 -10.97 -7.39 2.37
CA HIS A 227 -10.36 -6.11 2.74
C HIS A 227 -9.52 -6.24 4.02
N VAL A 228 -10.04 -6.94 5.04
CA VAL A 228 -9.30 -7.20 6.28
C VAL A 228 -8.07 -8.08 6.00
N ALA A 229 -8.22 -9.12 5.18
CA ALA A 229 -7.11 -10.00 4.78
C ALA A 229 -5.97 -9.26 4.06
N MET A 230 -6.30 -8.37 3.12
CA MET A 230 -5.30 -7.55 2.42
C MET A 230 -4.60 -6.54 3.35
N LEU A 231 -5.33 -5.94 4.29
CA LEU A 231 -4.75 -5.04 5.28
C LEU A 231 -3.86 -5.79 6.29
N GLU A 232 -4.21 -7.02 6.65
CA GLU A 232 -3.40 -7.90 7.50
C GLU A 232 -2.05 -8.19 6.85
N ASP A 233 -2.04 -8.62 5.59
CA ASP A 233 -0.82 -8.86 4.84
C ASP A 233 0.02 -7.58 4.65
N ARG A 234 -0.61 -6.42 4.47
CA ARG A 234 0.10 -5.12 4.42
C ARG A 234 0.80 -4.81 5.74
N VAL A 235 0.13 -5.04 6.86
CA VAL A 235 0.74 -4.85 8.19
C VAL A 235 1.88 -5.83 8.42
N ALA A 236 1.72 -7.10 8.01
CA ALA A 236 2.78 -8.11 8.08
C ALA A 236 4.00 -7.71 7.24
N MET A 237 3.78 -7.27 6.00
CA MET A 237 4.82 -6.75 5.10
C MET A 237 5.64 -5.64 5.77
N HIS A 238 4.99 -4.64 6.37
CA HIS A 238 5.70 -3.54 7.07
C HIS A 238 6.46 -3.99 8.33
N ARG A 239 6.10 -5.14 8.89
CA ARG A 239 6.81 -5.76 10.03
C ARG A 239 7.91 -6.73 9.59
N GLY A 240 8.06 -6.99 8.29
CA GLY A 240 8.94 -8.04 7.79
C GLY A 240 8.49 -9.45 8.19
N GLU A 241 7.18 -9.63 8.40
CA GLU A 241 6.56 -10.90 8.77
C GLU A 241 6.01 -11.60 7.52
N ALA A 242 5.95 -12.94 7.56
CA ALA A 242 5.32 -13.71 6.51
C ALA A 242 3.82 -13.38 6.41
N GLN A 243 3.33 -13.28 5.19
CA GLN A 243 1.93 -12.97 4.88
C GLN A 243 1.03 -14.18 5.08
N ARG A 244 -0.23 -13.93 5.43
CA ARG A 244 -1.25 -14.98 5.59
C ARG A 244 -1.95 -15.31 4.29
N TYR A 245 -2.22 -14.30 3.46
CA TYR A 245 -2.99 -14.41 2.22
C TYR A 245 -2.17 -14.07 0.96
N GLY A 246 -0.92 -13.63 1.11
CA GLY A 246 0.01 -13.36 0.01
C GLY A 246 -0.43 -12.23 -0.92
N THR A 247 -1.06 -11.18 -0.39
CA THR A 247 -1.65 -10.10 -1.21
C THR A 247 -0.68 -8.95 -1.52
N GLN A 248 0.49 -8.91 -0.87
CA GLN A 248 1.58 -7.97 -1.13
C GLN A 248 2.75 -8.67 -1.82
N GLY A 249 3.44 -7.95 -2.70
CA GLY A 249 4.51 -8.51 -3.52
C GLY A 249 5.14 -7.50 -4.46
N GLN A 250 6.04 -8.00 -5.31
CA GLN A 250 6.79 -7.21 -6.28
C GLN A 250 6.79 -7.89 -7.65
N CYS A 251 7.06 -7.11 -8.69
CA CYS A 251 7.47 -7.67 -9.96
C CYS A 251 8.85 -8.33 -9.82
N GLY A 252 8.95 -9.58 -10.27
CA GLY A 252 10.20 -10.32 -10.43
C GLY A 252 10.38 -10.81 -11.87
N PRO A 253 11.44 -11.59 -12.15
CA PRO A 253 11.74 -12.08 -13.49
C PRO A 253 10.63 -12.96 -14.12
N SER A 254 9.81 -13.60 -13.28
CA SER A 254 8.68 -14.46 -13.67
C SER A 254 7.33 -13.73 -13.71
N GLY A 255 7.31 -12.41 -13.51
CA GLY A 255 6.09 -11.64 -13.28
C GLY A 255 5.93 -11.30 -11.80
N TRP A 256 4.70 -10.96 -11.38
CA TRP A 256 4.44 -10.61 -9.99
C TRP A 256 4.56 -11.83 -9.07
N GLU A 257 5.30 -11.68 -7.98
CA GLU A 257 5.46 -12.69 -6.94
C GLU A 257 5.12 -12.09 -5.57
N PRO A 258 4.37 -12.80 -4.71
CA PRO A 258 4.13 -12.35 -3.35
C PRO A 258 5.44 -12.38 -2.55
N PHE A 259 5.54 -11.54 -1.52
CA PHE A 259 6.54 -11.75 -0.47
C PHE A 259 6.32 -13.07 0.26
N GLU A 260 7.21 -13.39 1.19
CA GLU A 260 7.12 -14.59 2.03
C GLU A 260 5.69 -14.82 2.56
N VAL A 261 5.19 -16.05 2.40
CA VAL A 261 3.85 -16.47 2.79
C VAL A 261 3.97 -17.64 3.76
N GLU A 262 3.23 -17.61 4.87
CA GLU A 262 3.18 -18.73 5.80
C GLU A 262 2.47 -19.94 5.16
N ALA A 263 2.97 -21.17 5.40
CA ALA A 263 2.37 -22.41 4.91
C ALA A 263 1.75 -22.31 3.49
N PRO A 264 2.57 -22.12 2.43
CA PRO A 264 2.09 -21.86 1.06
C PRO A 264 1.14 -22.92 0.50
N GLU A 265 1.26 -24.16 0.96
CA GLU A 265 0.39 -25.28 0.60
C GLU A 265 -1.07 -25.11 1.04
N GLU A 266 -1.33 -24.25 2.02
CA GLU A 266 -2.67 -23.94 2.54
C GLU A 266 -3.20 -22.58 2.05
N LEU A 267 -2.41 -21.84 1.26
CA LEU A 267 -2.68 -20.46 0.87
C LEU A 267 -4.04 -20.28 0.19
N ASP A 268 -4.31 -21.06 -0.86
CA ASP A 268 -5.54 -20.91 -1.62
C ASP A 268 -6.80 -21.27 -0.81
N ALA A 269 -6.69 -22.18 0.15
CA ALA A 269 -7.78 -22.48 1.07
C ALA A 269 -8.09 -21.27 1.97
N ARG A 270 -7.06 -20.59 2.49
CA ARG A 270 -7.24 -19.36 3.28
C ARG A 270 -7.79 -18.21 2.44
N ARG A 271 -7.30 -18.04 1.20
CA ARG A 271 -7.78 -17.03 0.25
C ARG A 271 -9.26 -17.23 -0.07
N ALA A 272 -9.66 -18.46 -0.39
CA ALA A 272 -11.06 -18.80 -0.66
C ALA A 272 -11.98 -18.48 0.54
N ALA A 273 -11.53 -18.74 1.77
CA ALA A 273 -12.32 -18.48 2.99
C ALA A 273 -12.66 -16.99 3.22
N VAL A 274 -11.87 -16.07 2.66
CA VAL A 274 -12.11 -14.62 2.75
C VAL A 274 -12.61 -14.00 1.44
N GLY A 275 -12.86 -14.83 0.41
CA GLY A 275 -13.36 -14.38 -0.88
C GLY A 275 -12.29 -13.83 -1.83
N LEU A 276 -11.01 -14.18 -1.62
CA LEU A 276 -9.94 -13.90 -2.57
C LEU A 276 -9.81 -15.04 -3.60
N GLU A 277 -9.48 -14.69 -4.83
CA GLU A 277 -9.17 -15.62 -5.92
C GLU A 277 -7.90 -16.45 -5.61
N PRO A 278 -7.70 -17.66 -6.19
CA PRO A 278 -6.46 -18.40 -6.06
C PRO A 278 -5.21 -17.59 -6.45
N MET A 279 -4.05 -17.90 -5.87
CA MET A 279 -2.81 -17.14 -6.10
C MET A 279 -2.44 -17.05 -7.58
N ASP A 280 -2.57 -18.14 -8.32
CA ASP A 280 -2.27 -18.15 -9.76
C ASP A 280 -3.18 -17.21 -10.55
N GLU A 281 -4.48 -17.13 -10.20
CA GLU A 281 -5.42 -16.18 -10.83
C GLU A 281 -5.12 -14.73 -10.41
N TYR A 282 -4.73 -14.53 -9.14
CA TYR A 282 -4.36 -13.22 -8.61
C TYR A 282 -3.16 -12.63 -9.36
N LYS A 283 -2.14 -13.44 -9.64
CA LYS A 283 -0.94 -13.05 -10.40
C LYS A 283 -1.26 -12.50 -11.79
N LEU A 284 -2.31 -13.01 -12.45
CA LEU A 284 -2.73 -12.55 -13.79
C LEU A 284 -3.09 -11.06 -13.81
N ARG A 285 -3.54 -10.50 -12.68
CA ARG A 285 -3.91 -9.08 -12.56
C ARG A 285 -2.72 -8.14 -12.73
N PHE A 286 -1.51 -8.65 -12.58
CA PHE A 286 -0.27 -7.89 -12.65
C PHE A 286 0.51 -8.16 -13.94
N GLU A 287 0.07 -9.05 -14.83
CA GLU A 287 0.80 -9.41 -16.05
C GLU A 287 1.13 -8.20 -16.93
N SER A 288 0.19 -7.27 -17.10
CA SER A 288 0.41 -6.07 -17.92
C SER A 288 1.41 -5.09 -17.29
N MET A 289 1.64 -5.16 -15.97
CA MET A 289 2.51 -4.26 -15.23
C MET A 289 3.90 -4.86 -14.98
N CYS A 290 3.97 -6.16 -14.69
CA CYS A 290 5.20 -6.88 -14.38
C CYS A 290 5.80 -7.62 -15.57
N SER A 291 5.21 -7.49 -16.77
CA SER A 291 5.84 -8.04 -17.98
C SER A 291 7.20 -7.36 -18.18
N PRO A 292 8.28 -8.12 -18.41
CA PRO A 292 9.54 -7.52 -18.79
C PRO A 292 9.31 -6.77 -20.10
N SER A 293 9.35 -5.45 -20.07
CA SER A 293 9.55 -4.66 -21.27
C SER A 293 10.83 -5.18 -21.91
N ALA A 294 10.69 -6.00 -22.96
CA ALA A 294 11.84 -6.50 -23.68
C ALA A 294 12.62 -5.28 -24.19
N PRO A 295 13.94 -5.18 -23.94
CA PRO A 295 14.73 -4.14 -24.57
C PRO A 295 14.62 -4.35 -26.09
N GLY A 296 13.98 -3.41 -26.79
CA GLY A 296 13.88 -3.39 -28.25
C GLY A 296 12.56 -3.83 -28.89
N GLN A 297 11.41 -3.70 -28.22
CA GLN A 297 10.12 -3.74 -28.92
C GLN A 297 9.22 -2.55 -28.55
N ARG A 298 9.50 -1.39 -29.15
CA ARG A 298 8.61 -0.67 -30.06
C ARG A 298 9.39 0.40 -30.81
#